data_AF-A0A967KJZ8-F1
#
_entry.id   AF-A0A967KJZ8-F1
#
_cell.length_a   1.000
_cell.length_b   1.000
_cell.length_c   1.000
_cell.angle_alpha   90.00
_cell.angle_beta   90.00
_cell.angle_gamma   90.00
#
_symmetry.space_group_name_H-M   'P 1'
#
loop_
_entity.id
_entity.type
_entity.pdbx_description
1 polymer ?
#
loop_
_entity_poly.entity_id
_entity_poly.type
_entity_poly.pdbx_seq_one_letter_code
_entity_poly.pdbx_strand_id
1 'polypeptide(L)'
;MNSCLYEGRVCHRRFEPRPHTFSYPVFYAYLDLDELDRVFSGRWFWSTARPAPVRFRRKDYLGDSAVSLQAAVRERISSETGKAPTGPIRVLSHLRHFGFSFNPVSFYYCFDPTDSFVETIVAEITNTPWNEQHAYVLPREHSL
;
A
#
# COMPACT_ATOMS: atom_id res chain seq x y z
N MET A 1 -11.41 10.36 10.05
CA MET A 1 -10.04 10.53 9.51
C MET A 1 -9.25 9.36 10.03
N ASN A 2 -9.10 8.36 9.16
CA ASN A 2 -8.49 7.07 9.46
C ASN A 2 -7.04 6.99 8.96
N SER A 3 -6.64 7.97 8.13
CA SER A 3 -5.30 8.06 7.55
C SER A 3 -4.27 8.59 8.57
N CYS A 4 -3.09 7.97 8.62
CA CYS A 4 -2.00 8.35 9.52
C CYS A 4 -0.61 8.00 8.93
N LEU A 5 0.45 8.36 9.66
CA LEU A 5 1.82 7.93 9.36
C LEU A 5 2.24 6.92 10.41
N TYR A 6 2.72 5.76 9.97
CA TYR A 6 3.43 4.81 10.83
C TYR A 6 4.92 5.10 10.76
N GLU A 7 5.56 5.15 11.92
CA GLU A 7 7.01 5.26 12.04
C GLU A 7 7.58 3.96 12.58
N GLY A 8 8.75 3.58 12.11
CA GLY A 8 9.39 2.34 12.52
C GLY A 8 10.85 2.27 12.15
N ARG A 9 11.43 1.10 12.35
CA ARG A 9 12.81 0.80 11.96
C ARG A 9 12.84 -0.50 11.18
N VAL A 10 13.50 -0.48 10.03
CA VAL A 10 13.81 -1.70 9.30
C VAL A 10 15.24 -2.11 9.66
N CYS A 11 15.45 -3.42 9.80
CA CYS A 11 16.75 -4.02 9.99
C CYS A 11 16.95 -5.04 8.88
N HIS A 12 18.00 -4.87 8.09
CA HIS A 12 18.44 -5.85 7.12
C HIS A 12 19.64 -6.56 7.68
N ARG A 13 19.59 -7.90 7.65
CA ARG A 13 20.69 -8.77 8.04
C ARG A 13 20.90 -9.81 6.95
N ARG A 14 22.06 -9.79 6.33
CA ARG A 14 22.54 -10.83 5.43
C ARG A 14 23.60 -11.63 6.19
N PHE A 15 23.45 -12.96 6.21
CA PHE A 15 24.37 -13.85 6.93
C PHE A 15 25.55 -14.29 6.07
N GLU A 16 25.34 -14.47 4.77
CA GLU A 16 26.36 -14.93 3.81
C GLU A 16 26.35 -14.08 2.52
N PRO A 17 27.49 -13.98 1.81
CA PRO A 17 28.81 -14.59 2.08
C PRO A 17 29.63 -13.84 3.15
N ARG A 18 29.26 -12.59 3.49
CA ARG A 18 29.81 -11.84 4.62
C ARG A 18 28.65 -11.30 5.46
N PRO A 19 28.71 -11.41 6.80
CA PRO A 19 27.67 -10.87 7.65
C PRO A 19 27.63 -9.35 7.47
N HIS A 20 26.46 -8.85 7.06
CA HIS A 20 26.21 -7.42 6.93
C HIS A 20 24.86 -7.12 7.58
N THR A 21 24.87 -6.21 8.56
CA THR A 21 23.65 -5.75 9.22
C THR A 21 23.59 -4.24 9.13
N PHE A 22 22.44 -3.71 8.73
CA PHE A 22 22.16 -2.28 8.78
C PHE A 22 20.73 -2.04 9.24
N SER A 23 20.51 -0.96 9.97
CA SER A 23 19.18 -0.57 10.45
C SER A 23 18.98 0.93 10.26
N TYR A 24 17.81 1.30 9.75
CA TYR A 24 17.47 2.69 9.46
C TYR A 24 16.00 2.96 9.79
N PRO A 25 15.65 4.21 10.15
CA PRO A 25 14.27 4.59 10.36
C PRO A 25 13.51 4.56 9.03
N VAL A 26 12.23 4.20 9.12
CA VAL A 26 11.29 4.25 7.99
C VAL A 26 9.99 4.89 8.46
N PHE A 27 9.22 5.41 7.53
CA PHE A 27 7.83 5.72 7.75
C PHE A 27 6.98 5.20 6.59
N TYR A 28 5.75 4.80 6.90
CA TYR A 28 4.75 4.38 5.93
C TYR A 28 3.54 5.27 6.02
N ALA A 29 2.98 5.64 4.87
CA ALA A 29 1.70 6.29 4.82
C ALA A 29 0.60 5.23 4.90
N TYR A 30 -0.24 5.33 5.93
CA TYR A 30 -1.49 4.60 6.02
C TYR A 30 -2.61 5.49 5.56
N LEU A 31 -3.19 5.18 4.41
CA LEU A 31 -4.15 6.04 3.75
C LEU A 31 -5.45 5.29 3.54
N ASP A 32 -6.54 5.88 4.03
CA ASP A 32 -7.88 5.48 3.67
C ASP A 32 -8.17 5.95 2.24
N LEU A 33 -8.48 5.02 1.34
CA LEU A 33 -8.62 5.33 -0.07
C LEU A 33 -9.81 6.26 -0.37
N ASP A 34 -10.82 6.29 0.52
CA ASP A 34 -11.96 7.22 0.41
C ASP A 34 -11.62 8.64 0.93
N GLU A 35 -10.53 8.80 1.68
CA GLU A 35 -10.14 10.08 2.29
C GLU A 35 -9.01 10.81 1.55
N LEU A 36 -8.48 10.26 0.45
CA LEU A 36 -7.28 10.78 -0.23
C LEU A 36 -7.39 12.28 -0.55
N ASP A 37 -8.46 12.73 -1.18
CA ASP A 37 -8.60 14.15 -1.55
C ASP A 37 -8.56 15.05 -0.32
N ARG A 38 -9.18 14.62 0.79
CA ARG A 38 -9.18 15.37 2.05
C ARG A 38 -7.78 15.38 2.70
N VAL A 39 -7.09 14.24 2.72
CA VAL A 39 -5.74 14.11 3.30
C VAL A 39 -4.75 15.04 2.61
N PHE A 40 -4.84 15.14 1.28
CA PHE A 40 -3.90 15.92 0.46
C PHE A 40 -4.37 17.37 0.20
N SER A 41 -5.62 17.72 0.54
CA SER A 41 -6.15 19.07 0.37
C SER A 41 -5.34 20.13 1.14
N GLY A 42 -5.10 21.29 0.51
CA GLY A 42 -4.44 22.44 1.15
C GLY A 42 -2.95 22.29 1.46
N ARG A 43 -2.31 21.16 1.13
CA ARG A 43 -0.88 20.92 1.43
C ARG A 43 -0.02 21.21 0.21
N TRP A 44 0.94 22.14 0.29
CA TRP A 44 1.80 22.49 -0.85
C TRP A 44 2.81 21.38 -1.21
N PHE A 45 3.36 20.68 -0.22
CA PHE A 45 4.39 19.66 -0.47
C PHE A 45 3.85 18.25 -0.79
N TRP A 46 2.53 18.06 -0.69
CA TRP A 46 1.86 16.77 -0.85
C TRP A 46 0.82 16.86 -1.95
N SER A 47 0.72 15.83 -2.79
CA SER A 47 -0.24 15.84 -3.90
C SER A 47 -0.64 14.45 -4.36
N THR A 48 -1.82 14.33 -4.96
CA THR A 48 -2.25 13.17 -5.75
C THR A 48 -2.02 13.39 -7.26
N ALA A 49 -2.26 14.61 -7.76
CA ALA A 49 -2.23 14.93 -9.19
C ALA A 49 -0.98 15.72 -9.66
N ARG A 50 -0.72 16.89 -9.06
CA ARG A 50 0.39 17.78 -9.45
C ARG A 50 1.77 17.24 -8.98
N PRO A 51 2.87 17.65 -9.63
CA PRO A 51 4.21 17.44 -9.10
C PRO A 51 4.35 18.07 -7.70
N ALA A 52 4.89 17.31 -6.76
CA ALA A 52 5.17 17.72 -5.39
C ALA A 52 6.28 16.83 -4.81
N PRO A 53 6.99 17.26 -3.76
CA PRO A 53 7.99 16.42 -3.10
C PRO A 53 7.46 15.08 -2.64
N VAL A 54 6.25 15.03 -2.07
CA VAL A 54 5.58 13.79 -1.67
C VAL A 54 4.33 13.60 -2.53
N ARG A 55 4.22 12.45 -3.20
CA ARG A 55 3.11 12.18 -4.11
C ARG A 55 2.54 10.78 -3.96
N PHE A 56 1.22 10.71 -3.82
CA PHE A 56 0.45 9.50 -4.09
C PHE A 56 0.11 9.47 -5.57
N ARG A 57 0.70 8.55 -6.34
CA ARG A 57 0.47 8.46 -7.79
C ARG A 57 -0.20 7.12 -8.10
N ARG A 58 -1.42 7.14 -8.62
CA ARG A 58 -2.19 5.94 -8.97
C ARG A 58 -1.40 4.89 -9.77
N LYS A 59 -0.51 5.32 -10.68
CA LYS A 59 0.36 4.44 -11.49
C LYS A 59 1.40 3.64 -10.70
N ASP A 60 1.65 3.98 -9.44
CA ASP A 60 2.67 3.33 -8.60
C ASP A 60 2.08 2.16 -7.78
N TYR A 61 0.81 1.83 -8.00
CA TYR A 61 0.03 0.88 -7.20
C TYR A 61 -0.73 -0.11 -8.09
N LEU A 62 -1.22 -1.18 -7.47
CA LEU A 62 -1.89 -2.34 -8.07
C LEU A 62 -2.82 -2.03 -9.24
N GLY A 63 -2.67 -2.81 -10.32
CA GLY A 63 -3.58 -2.85 -11.45
C GLY A 63 -3.53 -1.63 -12.38
N ASP A 64 -4.47 -1.56 -13.32
CA ASP A 64 -4.50 -0.48 -14.31
C ASP A 64 -4.78 0.88 -13.66
N SER A 65 -3.92 1.85 -13.96
CA SER A 65 -4.06 3.23 -13.50
C SER A 65 -5.28 3.97 -14.04
N ALA A 66 -5.95 3.44 -15.08
CA ALA A 66 -7.21 3.96 -15.60
C ALA A 66 -8.41 3.68 -14.68
N VAL A 67 -8.33 2.64 -13.83
CA VAL A 67 -9.36 2.35 -12.82
C VAL A 67 -8.94 2.85 -11.44
N SER A 68 -9.90 3.08 -10.55
CA SER A 68 -9.59 3.46 -9.16
C SER A 68 -8.80 2.36 -8.47
N LEU A 69 -7.93 2.73 -7.52
CA LEU A 69 -7.12 1.75 -6.79
C LEU A 69 -8.00 0.80 -5.98
N GLN A 70 -9.11 1.30 -5.41
CA GLN A 70 -10.10 0.46 -4.75
C GLN A 70 -10.67 -0.59 -5.69
N ALA A 71 -11.09 -0.20 -6.90
CA ALA A 71 -11.66 -1.13 -7.86
C ALA A 71 -10.64 -2.21 -8.26
N ALA A 72 -9.38 -1.82 -8.50
CA ALA A 72 -8.31 -2.78 -8.81
C ALA A 72 -8.05 -3.78 -7.67
N VAL A 73 -8.06 -3.32 -6.42
CA VAL A 73 -7.90 -4.19 -5.24
C VAL A 73 -9.10 -5.13 -5.10
N ARG A 74 -10.33 -4.63 -5.22
CA ARG A 74 -11.55 -5.45 -5.15
C ARG A 74 -11.56 -6.52 -6.24
N GLU A 75 -11.19 -6.15 -7.47
CA GLU A 75 -11.10 -7.08 -8.60
C GLU A 75 -10.05 -8.15 -8.35
N ARG A 76 -8.85 -7.77 -7.87
CA ARG A 76 -7.77 -8.71 -7.57
C ARG A 76 -8.18 -9.76 -6.52
N ILE A 77 -8.94 -9.35 -5.51
CA ILE A 77 -9.44 -10.24 -4.47
C ILE A 77 -10.56 -11.12 -5.04
N SER A 78 -11.48 -10.54 -5.80
CA SER A 78 -12.58 -11.26 -6.44
C SER A 78 -12.09 -12.33 -7.40
N SER A 79 -11.03 -12.06 -8.16
CA SER A 79 -10.46 -13.02 -9.11
C SER A 79 -9.81 -14.24 -8.43
N GLU A 80 -9.36 -14.10 -7.18
CA GLU A 80 -8.69 -15.18 -6.43
C GLU A 80 -9.64 -15.91 -5.47
N THR A 81 -10.60 -15.21 -4.89
CA THR A 81 -11.49 -15.74 -3.84
C THR A 81 -12.92 -15.95 -4.29
N GLY A 82 -13.31 -15.42 -5.45
CA GLY A 82 -14.69 -15.41 -5.95
C GLY A 82 -15.61 -14.40 -5.25
N LYS A 83 -15.12 -13.63 -4.26
CA LYS A 83 -15.90 -12.64 -3.52
C LYS A 83 -15.16 -11.30 -3.46
N ALA A 84 -15.76 -10.25 -4.01
CA ALA A 84 -15.26 -8.90 -3.82
C ALA A 84 -15.56 -8.42 -2.39
N PRO A 85 -14.58 -7.85 -1.65
CA PRO A 85 -14.89 -7.19 -0.39
C PRO A 85 -15.76 -5.97 -0.65
N THR A 86 -16.52 -5.53 0.34
CA THR A 86 -17.45 -4.38 0.23
C THR A 86 -17.16 -3.27 1.24
N GLY A 87 -16.37 -3.54 2.27
CA GLY A 87 -15.95 -2.52 3.24
C GLY A 87 -14.86 -1.57 2.73
N PRO A 88 -14.39 -0.67 3.61
CA PRO A 88 -13.35 0.30 3.27
C PRO A 88 -12.01 -0.38 3.01
N ILE A 89 -11.19 0.25 2.17
CA ILE A 89 -9.86 -0.23 1.82
C ILE A 89 -8.84 0.82 2.21
N ARG A 90 -7.85 0.40 3.00
CA ARG A 90 -6.76 1.25 3.46
C ARG A 90 -5.43 0.70 2.97
N VAL A 91 -4.55 1.58 2.52
CA VAL A 91 -3.23 1.18 2.01
C VAL A 91 -2.13 1.63 2.98
N LEU A 92 -1.24 0.72 3.34
CA LEU A 92 0.03 1.02 4.00
C LEU A 92 1.14 0.92 2.96
N SER A 93 1.78 2.04 2.63
CA SER A 93 2.77 2.06 1.55
C SER A 93 3.73 3.25 1.65
N HIS A 94 4.83 3.19 0.90
CA HIS A 94 5.66 4.36 0.64
C HIS A 94 5.07 5.21 -0.48
N LEU A 95 5.04 6.53 -0.24
CA LEU A 95 4.71 7.50 -1.27
C LEU A 95 5.94 7.79 -2.15
N ARG A 96 5.70 8.35 -3.33
CA ARG A 96 6.78 8.83 -4.20
C ARG A 96 7.43 10.06 -3.56
N HIS A 97 8.76 10.06 -3.50
CA HIS A 97 9.57 11.16 -2.96
C HIS A 97 10.44 11.77 -4.04
N PHE A 98 10.34 13.08 -4.28
CA PHE A 98 11.12 13.82 -5.27
C PHE A 98 11.13 13.17 -6.67
N GLY A 99 10.01 12.56 -7.06
CA GLY A 99 9.89 11.86 -8.34
C GLY A 99 10.34 10.41 -8.34
N PHE A 100 10.98 9.91 -7.28
CA PHE A 100 11.42 8.52 -7.13
C PHE A 100 10.44 7.72 -6.28
N SER A 101 10.07 6.53 -6.76
CA SER A 101 9.28 5.58 -5.98
C SER A 101 10.19 4.41 -5.62
N PHE A 102 10.48 4.26 -4.33
CA PHE A 102 11.16 3.08 -3.80
C PHE A 102 10.20 2.41 -2.82
N ASN A 103 9.27 1.65 -3.39
CA ASN A 103 8.18 1.03 -2.66
C ASN A 103 8.30 -0.50 -2.79
N PRO A 104 9.02 -1.17 -1.87
CA PRO A 104 9.23 -2.61 -1.97
C PRO A 104 7.92 -3.40 -1.80
N VAL A 105 6.98 -2.86 -1.02
CA VAL A 105 5.70 -3.50 -0.74
C VAL A 105 4.61 -2.50 -0.38
N SER A 106 3.42 -2.69 -0.92
CA SER A 106 2.17 -2.05 -0.49
C SER A 106 1.23 -3.09 0.14
N PHE A 107 0.67 -2.78 1.30
CA PHE A 107 -0.36 -3.61 1.93
C PHE A 107 -1.72 -2.94 1.83
N TYR A 108 -2.70 -3.64 1.27
CA TYR A 108 -4.09 -3.20 1.19
C TYR A 108 -4.91 -3.96 2.22
N TYR A 109 -5.33 -3.27 3.27
CA TYR A 109 -6.22 -3.79 4.30
C TYR A 109 -7.66 -3.57 3.85
N CYS A 110 -8.36 -4.66 3.54
CA CYS A 110 -9.77 -4.65 3.18
C CYS A 110 -10.57 -5.04 4.41
N PHE A 111 -11.34 -4.09 4.91
CA PHE A 111 -12.16 -4.27 6.10
C PHE A 111 -13.53 -4.84 5.73
N ASP A 112 -14.21 -5.40 6.72
CA ASP A 112 -15.62 -5.74 6.61
C ASP A 112 -16.48 -4.47 6.41
N PRO A 113 -17.75 -4.59 5.98
CA PRO A 113 -18.62 -3.44 5.73
C PRO A 113 -18.83 -2.51 6.92
N THR A 114 -18.71 -3.03 8.14
CA THR A 114 -18.89 -2.27 9.39
C THR A 114 -17.59 -1.65 9.89
N ASP A 115 -16.47 -1.86 9.18
CA ASP A 115 -15.16 -1.34 9.54
C ASP A 115 -14.65 -1.80 10.91
N SER A 116 -15.07 -2.99 11.33
CA SER A 116 -14.78 -3.57 12.65
C SER A 116 -13.54 -4.47 12.63
N PHE A 117 -13.27 -5.15 11.52
CA PHE A 117 -12.11 -6.03 11.37
C PHE A 117 -11.63 -6.13 9.93
N VAL A 118 -10.38 -6.58 9.75
CA VAL A 118 -9.78 -6.84 8.43
C VAL A 118 -10.25 -8.22 7.93
N GLU A 119 -10.93 -8.24 6.79
CA GLU A 119 -11.37 -9.48 6.12
C GLU A 119 -10.26 -10.07 5.24
N THR A 120 -9.55 -9.22 4.52
CA THR A 120 -8.53 -9.64 3.55
C THR A 120 -7.40 -8.62 3.51
N ILE A 121 -6.17 -9.11 3.40
CA ILE A 121 -5.00 -8.27 3.10
C ILE A 121 -4.51 -8.61 1.70
N VAL A 122 -4.21 -7.61 0.88
CA VAL A 122 -3.44 -7.82 -0.36
C VAL A 122 -2.04 -7.27 -0.15
N ALA A 123 -1.02 -8.11 -0.33
CA ALA A 123 0.38 -7.70 -0.30
C ALA A 123 0.91 -7.60 -1.73
N GLU A 124 1.07 -6.38 -2.22
CA GLU A 124 1.69 -6.10 -3.52
C GLU A 124 3.18 -5.83 -3.35
N ILE A 125 4.01 -6.74 -3.84
CA ILE A 125 5.46 -6.64 -3.84
C ILE A 125 5.91 -6.13 -5.21
N THR A 126 6.76 -5.11 -5.22
CA THR A 126 7.38 -4.56 -6.43
C THR A 126 8.88 -4.80 -6.39
N ASN A 127 9.37 -5.70 -7.23
CA ASN A 127 10.80 -5.99 -7.34
C ASN A 127 11.49 -4.90 -8.14
N THR A 128 12.22 -4.02 -7.45
CA THR A 128 13.07 -3.00 -8.10
C THR A 128 14.49 -3.59 -8.26
N PRO A 129 15.15 -3.54 -9.44
CA PRO A 129 14.82 -2.76 -10.65
C PRO A 129 14.04 -3.50 -11.74
N TRP A 130 13.74 -4.80 -11.59
CA TRP A 130 13.15 -5.62 -12.66
C TRP A 130 11.68 -5.31 -12.96
N ASN A 131 11.03 -4.45 -12.16
CA ASN A 131 9.66 -3.99 -12.33
C ASN A 131 8.62 -5.13 -12.38
N GLU A 132 8.97 -6.28 -11.81
CA GLU A 132 8.04 -7.38 -11.58
C GLU A 132 7.17 -7.03 -10.38
N GLN A 133 5.86 -7.25 -10.53
CA GLN A 133 4.88 -7.00 -9.50
C GLN A 133 4.14 -8.30 -9.19
N HIS A 134 4.09 -8.65 -7.91
CA HIS A 134 3.35 -9.80 -7.42
C HIS A 134 2.39 -9.35 -6.34
N ALA A 135 1.11 -9.72 -6.48
CA ALA A 135 0.08 -9.41 -5.49
C ALA A 135 -0.43 -10.70 -4.87
N TYR A 136 -0.23 -10.87 -3.56
CA TYR A 136 -0.69 -12.01 -2.78
C TYR A 136 -1.99 -11.63 -2.06
N VAL A 137 -3.03 -12.44 -2.20
CA VAL A 137 -4.30 -12.27 -1.47
C VAL A 137 -4.26 -13.15 -0.23
N LEU A 138 -4.38 -12.52 0.94
CA LEU A 138 -4.31 -13.15 2.25
C LEU A 138 -5.69 -13.00 2.92
N PRO A 139 -6.64 -13.92 2.67
CA PRO A 139 -7.91 -13.90 3.37
C PRO A 139 -7.69 -14.19 4.85
N ARG A 140 -8.56 -13.64 5.71
CA ARG A 140 -8.56 -13.99 7.13
C ARG A 140 -8.73 -15.50 7.30
N GLU A 141 -7.79 -16.12 8.00
CA GLU A 141 -7.97 -17.51 8.44
C GLU A 141 -9.12 -17.56 9.44
N HIS A 142 -10.15 -18.35 9.12
CA HIS A 142 -11.16 -18.72 10.11
C HIS A 142 -10.47 -19.68 11.09
N SER A 143 -10.11 -19.20 12.28
CA SER A 143 -9.75 -20.10 13.37
C SER A 143 -10.95 -21.03 13.63
N LEU A 144 -10.75 -22.32 13.37
CA LEU A 144 -11.70 -23.40 13.70
C LEU A 144 -11.89 -23.54 15.21
#